data_AF-A0A521AMV2-F1
#
_entry.id   AF-A0A521AMV2-F1
#
_cell.length_a   1.000
_cell.length_b   1.000
_cell.length_c   1.000
_cell.angle_alpha   90.00
_cell.angle_beta   90.00
_cell.angle_gamma   90.00
#
_symmetry.space_group_name_H-M   'P 1'
#
loop_
_entity.id
_entity.type
_entity.pdbx_description
1 polymer ?
#
loop_
_entity_poly.entity_id
_entity_poly.type
_entity_poly.pdbx_seq_one_letter_code
_entity_poly.pdbx_strand_id
1 'polypeptide(L)'
;MHSQIVQKWLAALFMTLISVSALAQHSETGFLVIAPDRGFMGNQEIRDIHASFDEHYSTSLSFVTPEETDRFLKEGIEALEKEGVNELVVLPLFVSDAHPLYKLASERLSGQNLTELPVQFAETMSQSYLAAEILVDRVLELSQNSKEESLVLVATGASNQEEKEAIKADVKRVLNMNHGFFDFDEEAVVVFGDTGGRSENAQKELEKNLASINEKGFTPVVIPFDFTQKLDDMMAFSSRIRPTVHKNGALYNGRDITPHENVELWLAKQANSYLPVNKENLGVIFMPHGSDYNWNRTMMDAIDELRDDYMIEHAFSMGDADLIEKATRKLEKRGATAITVLRIFSLESSFKSSTEFTLGLRESMGHGGMMMHGMGMPKRVVSSSEFYTTGGLEDSPLFAEALLDRAIGLSDNPEKETVILVGHGTRTEEGNARWLKNLESITAHMEKTAKEKGYNFRDFKFENWREDWPDIRDKHIANVRKMVTEAQKDGGTAIVVPARTTQGGHAQRWLGDLEFKHNGEGFAPHPLFVEWVEGLIQESLDHFNNGEKVSEGATTLRSTSESSHHDH
;
A
#
# COMPACT_ATOMS: atom_id res chain seq x y z
N MET A 1 -39.12 51.39 9.24
CA MET A 1 -38.99 50.71 10.55
C MET A 1 -40.11 49.69 10.65
N HIS A 2 -39.80 48.44 11.01
CA HIS A 2 -40.66 47.22 10.96
C HIS A 2 -40.66 46.42 9.65
N SER A 3 -39.50 46.13 9.06
CA SER A 3 -39.36 44.95 8.16
C SER A 3 -37.91 44.48 7.95
N GLN A 4 -37.06 44.52 8.98
CA GLN A 4 -35.67 44.02 8.89
C GLN A 4 -35.18 43.27 10.14
N ILE A 5 -36.08 42.93 11.08
CA ILE A 5 -35.70 42.25 12.34
C ILE A 5 -36.19 40.79 12.42
N VAL A 6 -37.03 40.33 11.47
CA VAL A 6 -37.54 38.94 11.46
C VAL A 6 -36.66 37.99 10.61
N GLN A 7 -35.82 38.51 9.73
CA GLN A 7 -34.93 37.69 8.88
C GLN A 7 -33.57 37.35 9.50
N LYS A 8 -33.25 37.83 10.71
CA LYS A 8 -32.00 37.51 11.42
C LYS A 8 -32.14 36.48 12.55
N TRP A 9 -33.36 36.00 12.82
CA TRP A 9 -33.61 34.93 13.80
C TRP A 9 -33.90 33.56 13.18
N LEU A 10 -33.99 33.46 11.84
CA LEU A 10 -34.13 32.19 11.11
C LEU A 10 -32.80 31.66 10.54
N ALA A 11 -31.72 32.45 10.58
CA ALA A 11 -30.38 32.05 10.14
C ALA A 11 -29.47 31.57 11.28
N ALA A 12 -29.93 31.62 12.54
CA ALA A 12 -29.18 31.17 13.71
C ALA A 12 -29.67 29.81 14.26
N LEU A 13 -30.61 29.15 13.57
CA LEU A 13 -31.09 27.80 13.92
C LEU A 13 -30.65 26.72 12.93
N PHE A 14 -29.78 27.06 11.96
CA PHE A 14 -29.29 26.17 10.90
C PHE A 14 -27.77 26.00 10.93
N MET A 15 -27.16 26.14 12.12
CA MET A 15 -25.72 25.94 12.37
C MET A 15 -25.46 25.12 13.65
N THR A 16 -26.39 24.23 14.01
CA THR A 16 -26.22 23.20 15.05
C THR A 16 -26.96 21.92 14.66
N LEU A 17 -26.75 21.50 13.42
CA LEU A 17 -27.03 20.15 12.93
C LEU A 17 -25.82 19.75 12.06
N ILE A 18 -24.62 19.85 12.63
CA ILE A 18 -23.60 18.84 12.30
C ILE A 18 -24.19 17.58 12.91
N SER A 19 -24.65 16.73 12.01
CA SER A 19 -25.14 15.38 12.19
C SER A 19 -24.56 14.67 13.42
N VAL A 20 -25.28 14.77 14.54
CA VAL A 20 -25.24 13.80 15.64
C VAL A 20 -25.71 12.41 15.16
N SER A 21 -26.15 12.29 13.91
CA SER A 21 -26.50 11.04 13.24
C SER A 21 -25.31 10.23 12.69
N ALA A 22 -24.06 10.70 12.84
CA ALA A 22 -22.86 9.90 12.56
C ALA A 22 -22.29 9.19 13.82
N LEU A 23 -22.91 9.40 14.99
CA LEU A 23 -22.42 8.93 16.30
C LEU A 23 -23.27 7.78 16.89
N ALA A 24 -24.04 7.09 16.07
CA ALA A 24 -24.83 5.93 16.51
C ALA A 24 -24.94 4.85 15.42
N GLN A 25 -23.90 4.68 14.61
CA GLN A 25 -23.61 3.35 14.10
C GLN A 25 -22.89 2.68 15.27
N HIS A 26 -23.58 1.82 16.02
CA HIS A 26 -22.87 0.94 16.95
C HIS A 26 -21.76 0.28 16.14
N SER A 27 -20.50 0.57 16.49
CA SER A 27 -19.38 -0.12 15.85
C SER A 27 -19.59 -1.60 16.12
N GLU A 28 -19.77 -2.40 15.06
CA GLU A 28 -19.92 -3.85 15.23
C GLU A 28 -18.67 -4.43 15.90
N THR A 29 -17.51 -3.81 15.67
CA THR A 29 -16.19 -4.23 16.14
C THR A 29 -15.67 -3.30 17.24
N GLY A 30 -15.32 -3.85 18.40
CA GLY A 30 -14.59 -3.15 19.47
C GLY A 30 -13.11 -3.52 19.49
N PHE A 31 -12.22 -2.55 19.68
CA PHE A 31 -10.78 -2.76 19.68
C PHE A 31 -10.21 -2.77 21.11
N LEU A 32 -9.85 -3.95 21.63
CA LEU A 32 -9.19 -4.10 22.92
C LEU A 32 -7.67 -3.98 22.73
N VAL A 33 -7.10 -2.83 23.05
CA VAL A 33 -5.65 -2.64 23.05
C VAL A 33 -5.06 -3.27 24.31
N ILE A 34 -4.14 -4.22 24.13
CA ILE A 34 -3.41 -4.83 25.24
C ILE A 34 -1.94 -4.42 25.19
N ALA A 35 -1.36 -4.06 26.34
CA ALA A 35 0.03 -3.65 26.44
C ALA A 35 0.67 -4.25 27.71
N PRO A 36 1.99 -4.55 27.72
CA PRO A 36 2.66 -4.94 28.96
C PRO A 36 2.66 -3.78 29.96
N ASP A 37 2.53 -4.07 31.25
CA ASP A 37 2.83 -3.08 32.29
C ASP A 37 4.32 -2.73 32.27
N ARG A 38 4.60 -1.45 32.03
CA ARG A 38 5.95 -0.88 31.98
C ARG A 38 6.24 -0.02 33.22
N GLY A 39 5.27 0.19 34.10
CA GLY A 39 5.32 1.17 35.18
C GLY A 39 4.84 2.56 34.77
N PHE A 40 4.88 3.51 35.71
CA PHE A 40 4.16 4.78 35.58
C PHE A 40 4.45 5.55 34.29
N MET A 41 5.72 5.83 33.98
CA MET A 41 6.09 6.58 32.77
C MET A 41 5.80 5.80 31.50
N GLY A 42 6.18 4.52 31.43
CA GLY A 42 5.94 3.70 30.24
C GLY A 42 4.44 3.50 29.96
N ASN A 43 3.62 3.33 30.99
CA ASN A 43 2.17 3.22 30.84
C ASN A 43 1.55 4.57 30.46
N GLN A 44 2.12 5.69 30.88
CA GLN A 44 1.66 7.01 30.44
C GLN A 44 1.87 7.19 28.93
N GLU A 45 3.03 6.78 28.40
CA GLU A 45 3.28 6.81 26.94
C GLU A 45 2.25 6.00 26.16
N ILE A 46 1.86 4.83 26.67
CA ILE A 46 0.81 4.01 26.05
C ILE A 46 -0.57 4.67 26.15
N ARG A 47 -0.90 5.29 27.29
CA ARG A 47 -2.17 6.02 27.44
C ARG A 47 -2.23 7.22 26.50
N ASP A 48 -1.13 7.93 26.30
CA ASP A 48 -1.08 9.08 25.39
C ASP A 48 -1.32 8.64 23.93
N ILE A 49 -0.72 7.51 23.52
CA ILE A 49 -0.98 6.89 22.20
C ILE A 49 -2.43 6.42 22.08
N HIS A 50 -2.94 5.71 23.09
CA HIS A 50 -4.31 5.19 23.09
C HIS A 50 -5.35 6.33 23.07
N ALA A 51 -5.11 7.44 23.75
CA ALA A 51 -6.03 8.57 23.77
C ALA A 51 -6.26 9.18 22.38
N SER A 52 -5.22 9.26 21.54
CA SER A 52 -5.35 9.73 20.15
C SER A 52 -6.08 8.70 19.26
N PHE A 53 -5.81 7.42 19.48
CA PHE A 53 -6.50 6.32 18.82
C PHE A 53 -8.01 6.27 19.18
N ASP A 54 -8.35 6.52 20.45
CA ASP A 54 -9.72 6.56 20.98
C ASP A 54 -10.61 7.66 20.36
N GLU A 55 -10.01 8.67 19.73
CA GLU A 55 -10.77 9.70 19.01
C GLU A 55 -11.47 9.16 17.74
N HIS A 56 -11.02 8.01 17.22
CA HIS A 56 -11.42 7.51 15.89
C HIS A 56 -12.03 6.10 15.91
N TYR A 57 -11.86 5.33 16.99
CA TYR A 57 -12.27 3.93 17.07
C TYR A 57 -12.99 3.64 18.40
N SER A 58 -13.95 2.70 18.42
CA SER A 58 -14.48 2.14 19.68
C SER A 58 -13.42 1.25 20.32
N THR A 59 -12.75 1.73 21.35
CA THR A 59 -11.57 1.06 21.92
C THR A 59 -11.53 1.11 23.45
N SER A 60 -10.82 0.15 24.04
CA SER A 60 -10.40 0.23 25.44
C SER A 60 -8.95 -0.25 25.58
N LEU A 61 -8.28 0.18 26.64
CA LEU A 61 -6.89 -0.17 26.94
C LEU A 61 -6.81 -1.02 28.21
N SER A 62 -6.14 -2.16 28.12
CA SER A 62 -5.86 -3.04 29.26
C SER A 62 -4.35 -3.31 29.38
N PHE A 63 -3.81 -3.06 30.57
CA PHE A 63 -2.43 -3.43 30.89
C PHE A 63 -2.36 -4.88 31.38
N VAL A 64 -1.42 -5.62 30.83
CA VAL A 64 -1.17 -7.02 31.17
C VAL A 64 -0.10 -7.09 32.26
N THR A 65 -0.43 -7.77 33.36
CA THR A 65 0.43 -7.93 34.54
C THR A 65 0.49 -9.41 34.96
N PRO A 66 1.57 -9.87 35.62
CA PRO A 66 1.63 -11.26 36.07
C PRO A 66 0.48 -11.66 37.03
N GLU A 67 0.00 -10.73 37.86
CA GLU A 67 -0.95 -11.02 38.94
C GLU A 67 -2.41 -10.65 38.66
N GLU A 68 -2.67 -9.52 37.99
CA GLU A 68 -4.02 -8.91 37.90
C GLU A 68 -4.58 -8.84 36.47
N THR A 69 -3.98 -9.55 35.51
CA THR A 69 -4.41 -9.55 34.09
C THR A 69 -5.91 -9.78 33.92
N ASP A 70 -6.49 -10.79 34.58
CA ASP A 70 -7.91 -11.11 34.44
C ASP A 70 -8.82 -9.93 34.82
N ARG A 71 -8.45 -9.19 35.88
CA ARG A 71 -9.20 -8.00 36.33
C ARG A 71 -9.15 -6.90 35.27
N PHE A 72 -7.95 -6.56 34.78
CA PHE A 72 -7.77 -5.46 33.83
C PHE A 72 -8.32 -5.76 32.45
N LEU A 73 -8.23 -7.00 31.97
CA LEU A 73 -8.88 -7.42 30.73
C LEU A 73 -10.39 -7.33 30.86
N LYS A 74 -10.96 -7.82 31.97
CA LYS A 74 -12.40 -7.74 32.20
C LYS A 74 -12.91 -6.30 32.25
N GLU A 75 -12.21 -5.40 32.94
CA GLU A 75 -12.56 -3.98 32.99
C GLU A 75 -12.59 -3.34 31.59
N GLY A 76 -11.60 -3.66 30.73
CA GLY A 76 -11.54 -3.18 29.35
C GLY A 76 -12.63 -3.75 28.45
N ILE A 77 -12.93 -5.05 28.58
CA ILE A 77 -14.01 -5.69 27.81
C ILE A 77 -15.38 -5.16 28.24
N GLU A 78 -15.64 -5.04 29.54
CA GLU A 78 -16.91 -4.49 30.05
C GLU A 78 -17.14 -3.05 29.59
N ALA A 79 -16.08 -2.27 29.30
CA ALA A 79 -16.21 -0.95 28.72
C ALA A 79 -16.74 -1.02 27.28
N LEU A 80 -16.16 -1.89 26.45
CA LEU A 80 -16.59 -2.11 25.06
C LEU A 80 -17.99 -2.73 24.97
N GLU A 81 -18.32 -3.70 25.82
CA GLU A 81 -19.66 -4.29 25.89
C GLU A 81 -20.73 -3.27 26.24
N LYS A 82 -20.41 -2.26 27.09
CA LYS A 82 -21.32 -1.16 27.40
C LYS A 82 -21.56 -0.21 26.22
N GLU A 83 -20.61 -0.13 25.29
CA GLU A 83 -20.77 0.58 24.01
C GLU A 83 -21.61 -0.22 22.99
N GLY A 84 -21.90 -1.48 23.28
CA GLY A 84 -22.75 -2.33 22.45
C GLY A 84 -22.06 -2.90 21.22
N VAL A 85 -20.75 -3.16 21.31
CA VAL A 85 -20.01 -3.87 20.26
C VAL A 85 -20.43 -5.34 20.18
N ASN A 86 -20.32 -5.95 19.00
CA ASN A 86 -20.77 -7.33 18.73
C ASN A 86 -19.60 -8.32 18.63
N GLU A 87 -18.38 -7.83 18.42
CA GLU A 87 -17.16 -8.62 18.42
C GLU A 87 -15.99 -7.79 18.97
N LEU A 88 -14.91 -8.49 19.33
CA LEU A 88 -13.69 -7.88 19.84
C LEU A 88 -12.50 -8.24 18.95
N VAL A 89 -11.72 -7.23 18.59
CA VAL A 89 -10.40 -7.40 17.98
C VAL A 89 -9.36 -6.95 18.99
N VAL A 90 -8.49 -7.87 19.37
CA VAL A 90 -7.37 -7.62 20.29
C VAL A 90 -6.21 -7.02 19.50
N LEU A 91 -5.76 -5.83 19.88
CA LEU A 91 -4.62 -5.13 19.29
C LEU A 91 -3.41 -5.21 20.24
N PRO A 92 -2.43 -6.09 19.98
CA PRO A 92 -1.33 -6.32 20.92
C PRO A 92 -0.17 -5.35 20.70
N LEU A 93 -0.02 -4.38 21.61
CA LEU A 93 1.20 -3.56 21.74
C LEU A 93 2.34 -4.40 22.36
N PHE A 94 2.76 -5.40 21.60
CA PHE A 94 3.86 -6.31 21.88
C PHE A 94 4.67 -6.48 20.59
N VAL A 95 6.00 -6.49 20.71
CA VAL A 95 6.85 -6.76 19.55
C VAL A 95 6.75 -8.22 19.12
N SER A 96 6.77 -9.15 20.08
CA SER A 96 6.81 -10.59 19.84
C SER A 96 5.62 -11.30 20.46
N ASP A 97 5.06 -12.28 19.74
CA ASP A 97 4.03 -13.19 20.26
C ASP A 97 4.61 -14.21 21.26
N ALA A 98 5.94 -14.32 21.32
CA ALA A 98 6.62 -15.16 22.28
C ALA A 98 6.71 -14.53 23.68
N HIS A 99 6.39 -13.24 23.82
CA HIS A 99 6.44 -12.53 25.08
C HIS A 99 5.48 -13.17 26.11
N PRO A 100 5.91 -13.50 27.34
CA PRO A 100 5.10 -14.27 28.28
C PRO A 100 3.83 -13.55 28.72
N LEU A 101 3.86 -12.21 28.86
CA LEU A 101 2.63 -11.45 29.14
C LEU A 101 1.63 -11.50 27.96
N TYR A 102 2.10 -11.47 26.71
CA TYR A 102 1.18 -11.64 25.58
C TYR A 102 0.55 -13.03 25.60
N LYS A 103 1.36 -14.08 25.80
CA LYS A 103 0.84 -15.46 25.95
C LYS A 103 -0.19 -15.59 27.06
N LEU A 104 0.07 -14.96 28.22
CA LEU A 104 -0.88 -14.92 29.34
C LEU A 104 -2.19 -14.26 28.91
N ALA A 105 -2.14 -13.06 28.31
CA ALA A 105 -3.35 -12.35 27.86
C ALA A 105 -4.12 -13.17 26.82
N SER A 106 -3.43 -13.72 25.81
CA SER A 106 -4.03 -14.54 24.76
C SER A 106 -4.69 -15.80 25.31
N GLU A 107 -4.07 -16.49 26.28
CA GLU A 107 -4.67 -17.62 26.99
C GLU A 107 -5.96 -17.21 27.72
N ARG A 108 -5.95 -16.07 28.41
CA ARG A 108 -7.11 -15.56 29.15
C ARG A 108 -8.26 -15.14 28.26
N LEU A 109 -7.97 -14.47 27.15
CA LEU A 109 -8.96 -14.00 26.17
C LEU A 109 -9.51 -15.12 25.28
N SER A 110 -8.74 -16.18 25.05
CA SER A 110 -9.21 -17.35 24.28
C SER A 110 -10.09 -18.30 25.11
N GLY A 111 -9.95 -18.28 26.44
CA GLY A 111 -10.87 -18.97 27.33
C GLY A 111 -12.16 -18.15 27.43
N GLN A 112 -13.32 -18.76 27.14
CA GLN A 112 -14.67 -18.14 27.20
C GLN A 112 -15.10 -17.68 28.62
N ASN A 113 -14.17 -17.29 29.48
CA ASN A 113 -14.40 -16.90 30.87
C ASN A 113 -14.52 -15.39 31.04
N LEU A 114 -13.99 -14.60 30.09
CA LEU A 114 -13.98 -13.13 30.19
C LEU A 114 -15.10 -12.45 29.40
N THR A 115 -15.57 -13.05 28.31
CA THR A 115 -16.65 -12.53 27.47
C THR A 115 -17.26 -13.64 26.62
N GLU A 116 -18.50 -13.40 26.18
CA GLU A 116 -19.22 -14.24 25.22
C GLU A 116 -19.08 -13.71 23.78
N LEU A 117 -18.49 -12.51 23.60
CA LEU A 117 -18.27 -11.95 22.28
C LEU A 117 -17.23 -12.77 21.51
N PRO A 118 -17.36 -12.91 20.18
CA PRO A 118 -16.28 -13.42 19.33
C PRO A 118 -15.02 -12.57 19.52
N VAL A 119 -13.88 -13.23 19.74
CA VAL A 119 -12.58 -12.57 19.93
C VAL A 119 -11.65 -12.95 18.79
N GLN A 120 -11.12 -11.94 18.10
CA GLN A 120 -10.08 -12.06 17.09
C GLN A 120 -8.79 -11.39 17.58
N PHE A 121 -7.65 -11.83 17.07
CA PHE A 121 -6.34 -11.24 17.41
C PHE A 121 -5.70 -10.66 16.16
N ALA A 122 -5.30 -9.39 16.24
CA ALA A 122 -4.37 -8.80 15.29
C ALA A 122 -2.96 -9.38 15.49
N GLU A 123 -2.14 -9.26 14.45
CA GLU A 123 -0.74 -9.65 14.49
C GLU A 123 0.04 -8.79 15.50
N THR A 124 1.21 -9.26 15.95
CA THR A 124 2.12 -8.46 16.80
C THR A 124 3.00 -7.56 15.94
N MET A 125 3.63 -6.55 16.55
CA MET A 125 4.37 -5.52 15.80
C MET A 125 5.54 -6.09 14.98
N SER A 126 6.10 -7.26 15.34
CA SER A 126 7.17 -7.89 14.56
C SER A 126 6.78 -8.29 13.13
N GLN A 127 5.48 -8.43 12.85
CA GLN A 127 4.98 -8.74 11.50
C GLN A 127 4.80 -7.49 10.64
N SER A 128 4.93 -6.28 11.22
CA SER A 128 4.63 -5.03 10.53
C SER A 128 5.86 -4.28 10.07
N TYR A 129 5.84 -3.81 8.82
CA TYR A 129 6.86 -2.89 8.31
C TYR A 129 6.89 -1.58 9.12
N LEU A 130 5.81 -1.16 9.76
CA LEU A 130 5.80 0.06 10.59
C LEU A 130 6.73 -0.07 11.80
N ALA A 131 6.88 -1.27 12.38
CA ALA A 131 7.90 -1.52 13.38
C ALA A 131 9.32 -1.39 12.79
N ALA A 132 9.50 -1.86 11.55
CA ALA A 132 10.76 -1.70 10.85
C ALA A 132 11.09 -0.21 10.58
N GLU A 133 10.10 0.62 10.26
CA GLU A 133 10.29 2.08 10.12
C GLU A 133 10.62 2.75 11.46
N ILE A 134 10.02 2.33 12.59
CA ILE A 134 10.44 2.78 13.92
C ILE A 134 11.93 2.47 14.14
N LEU A 135 12.37 1.27 13.77
CA LEU A 135 13.78 0.89 13.90
C LEU A 135 14.68 1.77 13.03
N VAL A 136 14.28 2.07 11.78
CA VAL A 136 15.01 2.99 10.89
C VAL A 136 15.20 4.35 11.58
N ASP A 137 14.13 4.93 12.11
CA ASP A 137 14.20 6.23 12.78
C ASP A 137 15.08 6.18 14.03
N ARG A 138 14.99 5.13 14.85
CA ARG A 138 15.88 4.94 16.02
C ARG A 138 17.34 4.80 15.63
N VAL A 139 17.64 4.16 14.51
CA VAL A 139 19.01 4.06 13.98
C VAL A 139 19.48 5.44 13.51
N LEU A 140 18.68 6.17 12.73
CA LEU A 140 19.03 7.50 12.19
C LEU A 140 19.25 8.55 13.27
N GLU A 141 18.62 8.40 14.44
CA GLU A 141 18.86 9.26 15.60
C GLU A 141 20.27 9.10 16.22
N LEU A 142 20.96 7.99 15.95
CA LEU A 142 22.22 7.62 16.60
C LEU A 142 23.38 7.45 15.61
N SER A 143 23.17 6.67 14.55
CA SER A 143 24.17 6.30 13.56
C SER A 143 24.70 7.53 12.83
N GLN A 144 26.02 7.59 12.66
CA GLN A 144 26.69 8.66 11.93
C GLN A 144 27.29 8.14 10.63
N ASN A 145 27.85 6.93 10.67
CA ASN A 145 28.42 6.25 9.52
C ASN A 145 28.29 4.73 9.71
N SER A 146 27.19 4.14 9.22
CA SER A 146 26.89 2.72 9.42
C SER A 146 28.04 1.78 9.03
N LYS A 147 28.87 2.17 8.04
CA LYS A 147 30.03 1.38 7.55
C LYS A 147 31.16 1.23 8.56
N GLU A 148 31.20 2.09 9.58
CA GLU A 148 32.18 2.08 10.67
C GLU A 148 31.51 1.68 12.00
N GLU A 149 30.29 1.14 11.94
CA GLU A 149 29.45 0.84 13.09
C GLU A 149 28.95 -0.61 13.07
N SER A 150 28.49 -1.09 14.22
CA SER A 150 27.78 -2.37 14.35
C SER A 150 26.54 -2.19 15.23
N LEU A 151 25.43 -2.79 14.83
CA LEU A 151 24.14 -2.61 15.49
C LEU A 151 23.88 -3.71 16.53
N VAL A 152 23.47 -3.32 17.73
CA VAL A 152 23.01 -4.23 18.78
C VAL A 152 21.60 -3.83 19.22
N LEU A 153 20.62 -4.66 18.86
CA LEU A 153 19.26 -4.52 19.34
C LEU A 153 19.10 -5.24 20.67
N VAL A 154 18.31 -4.63 21.56
CA VAL A 154 18.06 -5.16 22.88
C VAL A 154 16.56 -5.27 23.13
N ALA A 155 16.08 -6.48 23.43
CA ALA A 155 14.69 -6.75 23.78
C ALA A 155 14.59 -7.39 25.18
N THR A 156 13.38 -7.52 25.74
CA THR A 156 13.19 -7.89 27.14
C THR A 156 12.04 -8.90 27.34
N GLY A 157 11.86 -9.35 28.58
CA GLY A 157 10.63 -10.04 28.99
C GLY A 157 10.68 -11.57 28.96
N ALA A 158 11.73 -12.20 28.44
CA ALA A 158 11.80 -13.67 28.38
C ALA A 158 11.87 -14.31 29.78
N SER A 159 11.05 -15.32 30.06
CA SER A 159 11.08 -16.09 31.31
C SER A 159 11.93 -17.36 31.20
N ASN A 160 12.21 -17.82 29.97
CA ASN A 160 12.99 -19.01 29.70
C ASN A 160 13.79 -18.89 28.39
N GLN A 161 14.63 -19.88 28.09
CA GLN A 161 15.52 -19.85 26.92
C GLN A 161 14.76 -20.01 25.59
N GLU A 162 13.64 -20.71 25.58
CA GLU A 162 12.81 -20.88 24.37
C GLU A 162 12.18 -19.54 23.96
N GLU A 163 11.57 -18.85 24.92
CA GLU A 163 11.07 -17.47 24.74
C GLU A 163 12.18 -16.52 24.32
N LYS A 164 13.38 -16.66 24.90
CA LYS A 164 14.53 -15.83 24.55
C LYS A 164 14.88 -15.97 23.07
N GLU A 165 14.96 -17.18 22.54
CA GLU A 165 15.28 -17.41 21.12
C GLU A 165 14.13 -17.01 20.19
N ALA A 166 12.87 -17.18 20.61
CA ALA A 166 11.71 -16.78 19.82
C ALA A 166 11.59 -15.24 19.72
N ILE A 167 11.70 -14.52 20.84
CA ILE A 167 11.74 -13.03 20.84
C ILE A 167 12.91 -12.53 19.99
N LYS A 168 14.07 -13.19 20.09
CA LYS A 168 15.23 -12.87 19.26
C LYS A 168 14.95 -13.03 17.77
N ALA A 169 14.23 -14.08 17.37
CA ALA A 169 13.85 -14.33 15.98
C ALA A 169 12.89 -13.25 15.46
N ASP A 170 11.93 -12.82 16.27
CA ASP A 170 10.96 -11.77 15.89
C ASP A 170 11.61 -10.40 15.75
N VAL A 171 12.51 -10.02 16.67
CA VAL A 171 13.28 -8.77 16.54
C VAL A 171 14.19 -8.83 15.30
N LYS A 172 14.79 -9.99 15.01
CA LYS A 172 15.56 -10.19 13.78
C LYS A 172 14.70 -10.09 12.52
N ARG A 173 13.44 -10.52 12.55
CA ARG A 173 12.52 -10.35 11.42
C ARG A 173 12.34 -8.87 11.09
N VAL A 174 12.07 -8.04 12.10
CA VAL A 174 11.95 -6.58 11.91
C VAL A 174 13.24 -5.98 11.35
N LEU A 175 14.38 -6.38 11.90
CA LEU A 175 15.70 -5.96 11.40
C LEU A 175 15.90 -6.35 9.92
N ASN A 176 15.56 -7.58 9.55
CA ASN A 176 15.74 -8.09 8.19
C ASN A 176 14.92 -7.33 7.15
N MET A 177 13.76 -6.76 7.53
CA MET A 177 12.98 -5.90 6.65
C MET A 177 13.81 -4.67 6.21
N ASN A 178 14.75 -4.21 7.04
CA ASN A 178 15.56 -3.02 6.77
C ASN A 178 16.91 -3.31 6.09
N HIS A 179 17.19 -4.56 5.69
CA HIS A 179 18.42 -4.90 4.99
C HIS A 179 18.61 -4.06 3.72
N GLY A 180 19.73 -3.35 3.64
CA GLY A 180 20.05 -2.45 2.53
C GLY A 180 19.77 -0.96 2.80
N PHE A 181 19.16 -0.60 3.94
CA PHE A 181 19.11 0.80 4.40
C PHE A 181 20.40 1.24 5.08
N PHE A 182 21.05 0.32 5.80
CA PHE A 182 22.28 0.56 6.53
C PHE A 182 23.33 -0.50 6.19
N ASP A 183 24.59 -0.09 6.20
CA ASP A 183 25.76 -0.94 5.88
C ASP A 183 26.56 -1.26 7.17
N PHE A 184 25.92 -1.83 8.20
CA PHE A 184 26.61 -2.23 9.43
C PHE A 184 27.56 -3.41 9.20
N ASP A 185 28.68 -3.48 9.94
CA ASP A 185 29.60 -4.65 9.89
C ASP A 185 28.96 -5.91 10.47
N GLU A 186 28.29 -5.76 11.60
CA GLU A 186 27.61 -6.82 12.32
C GLU A 186 26.30 -6.30 12.91
N GLU A 187 25.31 -7.18 12.95
CA GLU A 187 24.03 -6.94 13.60
C GLU A 187 23.75 -8.05 14.62
N ALA A 188 23.51 -7.68 15.86
CA ALA A 188 23.26 -8.59 16.97
C ALA A 188 21.96 -8.26 17.70
N VAL A 189 21.34 -9.28 18.28
CA VAL A 189 20.14 -9.13 19.13
C VAL A 189 20.40 -9.82 20.47
N VAL A 190 20.28 -9.06 21.55
CA VAL A 190 20.42 -9.53 22.94
C VAL A 190 19.07 -9.43 23.64
N VAL A 191 18.56 -10.56 24.12
CA VAL A 191 17.27 -10.61 24.82
C VAL A 191 17.48 -10.76 26.32
N PHE A 192 16.96 -9.80 27.08
CA PHE A 192 16.97 -9.77 28.54
C PHE A 192 15.77 -10.56 29.08
N GLY A 193 15.95 -11.13 30.27
CA GLY A 193 14.87 -11.86 30.94
C GLY A 193 13.79 -10.97 31.54
N ASP A 194 12.87 -11.57 32.27
CA ASP A 194 11.77 -10.97 33.06
C ASP A 194 12.24 -9.88 34.06
N THR A 195 13.43 -10.02 34.62
CA THR A 195 14.07 -9.01 35.49
C THR A 195 14.59 -7.78 34.72
N GLY A 196 14.40 -7.76 33.40
CA GLY A 196 14.80 -6.70 32.48
C GLY A 196 16.27 -6.38 32.64
N GLY A 197 16.60 -5.09 32.77
CA GLY A 197 17.97 -4.60 32.88
C GLY A 197 18.74 -5.09 34.11
N ARG A 198 18.13 -5.85 35.04
CA ARG A 198 18.83 -6.50 36.17
C ARG A 198 19.33 -7.91 35.85
N SER A 199 19.01 -8.45 34.67
CA SER A 199 19.46 -9.77 34.25
C SER A 199 20.99 -9.80 34.07
N GLU A 200 21.72 -10.34 35.05
CA GLU A 200 23.19 -10.35 35.05
C GLU A 200 23.77 -11.07 33.83
N ASN A 201 23.17 -12.20 33.44
CA ASN A 201 23.63 -12.97 32.29
C ASN A 201 23.46 -12.18 30.98
N ALA A 202 22.34 -11.49 30.81
CA ALA A 202 22.09 -10.65 29.63
C ALA A 202 22.99 -9.40 29.63
N GLN A 203 23.28 -8.80 30.80
CA GLN A 203 24.25 -7.71 30.88
C GLN A 203 25.66 -8.16 30.48
N LYS A 204 26.11 -9.34 30.92
CA LYS A 204 27.41 -9.92 30.51
C LYS A 204 27.43 -10.25 29.01
N GLU A 205 26.33 -10.75 28.48
CA GLU A 205 26.19 -11.01 27.04
C GLU A 205 26.27 -9.71 26.25
N LEU A 206 25.56 -8.66 26.67
CA LEU A 206 25.64 -7.34 26.07
C LEU A 206 27.08 -6.80 26.13
N GLU A 207 27.72 -6.79 27.30
CA GLU A 207 29.10 -6.33 27.45
C GLU A 207 30.07 -7.08 26.54
N LYS A 208 29.91 -8.42 26.42
CA LYS A 208 30.73 -9.24 25.53
C LYS A 208 30.56 -8.86 24.06
N ASN A 209 29.33 -8.64 23.60
CA ASN A 209 29.06 -8.21 22.23
C ASN A 209 29.71 -6.84 21.95
N LEU A 210 29.53 -5.87 22.85
CA LEU A 210 30.10 -4.53 22.69
C LEU A 210 31.63 -4.54 22.71
N ALA A 211 32.25 -5.33 23.58
CA ALA A 211 33.70 -5.50 23.62
C ALA A 211 34.23 -6.10 22.31
N SER A 212 33.56 -7.13 21.79
CA SER A 212 33.90 -7.78 20.50
C SER A 212 33.82 -6.79 19.33
N ILE A 213 32.80 -5.95 19.28
CA ILE A 213 32.64 -4.89 18.25
C ILE A 213 33.81 -3.90 18.32
N ASN A 214 34.13 -3.41 19.52
CA ASN A 214 35.25 -2.49 19.74
C ASN A 214 36.61 -3.12 19.37
N GLU A 215 36.83 -4.40 19.69
CA GLU A 215 38.06 -5.13 19.34
C GLU A 215 38.26 -5.24 17.81
N LYS A 216 37.16 -5.29 17.05
CA LYS A 216 37.19 -5.26 15.57
C LYS A 216 37.38 -3.84 15.01
N GLY A 217 37.31 -2.81 15.84
CA GLY A 217 37.51 -1.40 15.44
C GLY A 217 36.23 -0.69 14.98
N PHE A 218 35.05 -1.25 15.23
CA PHE A 218 33.76 -0.64 14.90
C PHE A 218 33.14 0.05 16.12
N THR A 219 32.27 1.03 15.87
CA THR A 219 31.51 1.73 16.92
C THR A 219 30.18 1.00 17.18
N PRO A 220 29.90 0.54 18.41
CA PRO A 220 28.62 -0.08 18.70
C PRO A 220 27.47 0.94 18.71
N VAL A 221 26.35 0.62 18.06
CA VAL A 221 25.08 1.34 18.15
C VAL A 221 24.10 0.46 18.92
N VAL A 222 23.56 0.94 20.05
CA VAL A 222 22.66 0.13 20.89
C VAL A 222 21.26 0.72 20.88
N ILE A 223 20.26 -0.09 20.52
CA ILE A 223 18.86 0.32 20.47
C ILE A 223 18.01 -0.66 21.29
N PRO A 224 17.38 -0.21 22.38
CA PRO A 224 16.27 -0.95 22.97
C PRO A 224 15.13 -1.03 21.95
N PHE A 225 14.68 -2.21 21.59
CA PHE A 225 13.65 -2.41 20.57
C PHE A 225 12.56 -3.35 21.08
N ASP A 226 11.85 -2.86 22.10
CA ASP A 226 10.76 -3.54 22.80
C ASP A 226 10.00 -2.53 23.67
N PHE A 227 8.87 -2.93 24.26
CA PHE A 227 8.13 -2.15 25.26
C PHE A 227 8.79 -2.27 26.64
N THR A 228 9.96 -1.65 26.81
CA THR A 228 10.81 -1.89 27.98
C THR A 228 10.25 -1.26 29.27
N GLN A 229 10.63 -1.82 30.44
CA GLN A 229 10.22 -1.29 31.75
C GLN A 229 10.68 0.16 31.93
N LYS A 230 9.77 1.04 32.34
CA LYS A 230 9.96 2.48 32.56
C LYS A 230 9.09 2.96 33.73
N LEU A 231 9.47 2.56 34.96
CA LEU A 231 8.77 2.98 36.18
C LEU A 231 8.91 4.50 36.40
N ASP A 232 10.16 4.95 36.41
CA ASP A 232 10.60 6.34 36.37
C ASP A 232 11.93 6.42 35.60
N ASP A 233 12.51 7.61 35.46
CA ASP A 233 13.80 7.79 34.75
C ASP A 233 14.95 6.99 35.37
N MET A 234 15.01 6.83 36.68
CA MET A 234 16.11 6.15 37.38
C MET A 234 15.99 4.62 37.33
N MET A 235 14.75 4.14 37.29
CA MET A 235 14.39 2.72 37.30
C MET A 235 14.02 2.19 35.91
N ALA A 236 14.15 2.98 34.86
CA ALA A 236 13.98 2.55 33.48
C ALA A 236 15.00 1.47 33.09
N PHE A 237 14.60 0.57 32.20
CA PHE A 237 15.48 -0.41 31.56
C PHE A 237 16.72 0.26 30.98
N SER A 238 16.49 1.36 30.26
CA SER A 238 17.54 2.13 29.61
C SER A 238 18.58 2.68 30.59
N SER A 239 18.14 3.19 31.74
CA SER A 239 19.02 3.66 32.80
C SER A 239 19.83 2.54 33.45
N ARG A 240 19.30 1.32 33.51
CA ARG A 240 20.00 0.16 34.09
C ARG A 240 21.12 -0.38 33.19
N ILE A 241 20.93 -0.36 31.87
CA ILE A 241 21.98 -0.82 30.93
C ILE A 241 22.98 0.28 30.57
N ARG A 242 22.64 1.56 30.83
CA ARG A 242 23.47 2.75 30.54
C ARG A 242 24.94 2.62 30.96
N PRO A 243 25.29 2.14 32.18
CA PRO A 243 26.68 2.01 32.58
C PRO A 243 27.47 1.06 31.67
N THR A 244 26.88 -0.07 31.29
CA THR A 244 27.50 -1.08 30.43
C THR A 244 27.70 -0.55 29.01
N VAL A 245 26.71 0.13 28.44
CA VAL A 245 26.81 0.67 27.07
C VAL A 245 27.81 1.84 26.99
N HIS A 246 27.79 2.77 27.96
CA HIS A 246 28.71 3.91 27.97
C HIS A 246 30.16 3.49 28.24
N LYS A 247 30.39 2.52 29.12
CA LYS A 247 31.73 1.98 29.38
C LYS A 247 32.38 1.44 28.10
N ASN A 248 31.57 0.93 27.17
CA ASN A 248 32.01 0.38 25.90
C ASN A 248 31.89 1.37 24.72
N GLY A 249 31.73 2.67 24.99
CA GLY A 249 31.73 3.71 23.95
C GLY A 249 30.58 3.63 22.94
N ALA A 250 29.49 2.93 23.28
CA ALA A 250 28.37 2.74 22.36
C ALA A 250 27.55 4.03 22.14
N LEU A 251 27.08 4.25 20.92
CA LEU A 251 26.07 5.27 20.59
C LEU A 251 24.73 4.80 21.17
N TYR A 252 24.17 5.60 22.09
CA TYR A 252 23.02 5.21 22.89
C TYR A 252 22.23 6.42 23.42
N ASN A 253 20.91 6.46 23.19
CA ASN A 253 20.01 7.48 23.74
C ASN A 253 18.94 6.91 24.69
N GLY A 254 18.81 5.58 24.76
CA GLY A 254 17.86 4.89 25.65
C GLY A 254 16.38 5.00 25.27
N ARG A 255 16.05 5.50 24.08
CA ARG A 255 14.68 5.47 23.56
C ARG A 255 14.37 4.07 23.04
N ASP A 256 13.22 3.54 23.45
CA ASP A 256 12.71 2.25 22.97
C ASP A 256 11.67 2.45 21.87
N ILE A 257 10.74 1.51 21.68
CA ILE A 257 9.68 1.62 20.67
C ILE A 257 8.73 2.80 20.94
N THR A 258 8.70 3.34 22.16
CA THR A 258 7.87 4.49 22.55
C THR A 258 8.67 5.58 23.29
N PRO A 259 8.26 6.85 23.17
CA PRO A 259 7.20 7.36 22.29
C PRO A 259 7.63 7.36 20.81
N HIS A 260 6.72 7.00 19.90
CA HIS A 260 6.92 7.08 18.45
C HIS A 260 5.57 7.12 17.73
N GLU A 261 5.39 8.00 16.74
CA GLU A 261 4.11 8.19 16.03
C GLU A 261 3.64 6.93 15.29
N ASN A 262 4.57 6.18 14.70
CA ASN A 262 4.26 4.92 14.02
C ASN A 262 3.63 3.83 14.90
N VAL A 263 3.67 3.94 16.24
CA VAL A 263 2.96 3.00 17.12
C VAL A 263 1.45 3.25 17.04
N GLU A 264 1.02 4.51 17.00
CA GLU A 264 -0.37 4.88 16.78
C GLU A 264 -0.82 4.52 15.36
N LEU A 265 0.01 4.81 14.35
CA LEU A 265 -0.27 4.41 12.97
C LEU A 265 -0.39 2.90 12.83
N TRP A 266 0.39 2.13 13.59
CA TRP A 266 0.28 0.67 13.63
C TRP A 266 -1.06 0.23 14.23
N LEU A 267 -1.50 0.82 15.34
CA LEU A 267 -2.83 0.54 15.91
C LEU A 267 -3.95 0.85 14.92
N ALA A 268 -3.92 2.03 14.30
CA ALA A 268 -4.89 2.44 13.29
C ALA A 268 -4.88 1.52 12.07
N LYS A 269 -3.69 1.12 11.60
CA LYS A 269 -3.55 0.14 10.50
C LYS A 269 -4.18 -1.19 10.86
N GLN A 270 -3.84 -1.74 12.02
CA GLN A 270 -4.44 -2.99 12.47
C GLN A 270 -5.94 -2.85 12.65
N ALA A 271 -6.46 -1.75 13.17
CA ALA A 271 -7.90 -1.56 13.28
C ALA A 271 -8.58 -1.55 11.89
N ASN A 272 -8.02 -0.79 10.94
CA ASN A 272 -8.54 -0.68 9.59
C ASN A 272 -8.55 -2.02 8.84
N SER A 273 -7.65 -2.96 9.15
CA SER A 273 -7.65 -4.30 8.52
C SER A 273 -8.80 -5.21 8.95
N TYR A 274 -9.56 -4.84 10.00
CA TYR A 274 -10.76 -5.55 10.45
C TYR A 274 -12.06 -4.79 10.16
N LEU A 275 -11.97 -3.63 9.50
CA LEU A 275 -13.13 -2.83 9.12
C LEU A 275 -13.46 -3.02 7.63
N PRO A 276 -14.74 -3.03 7.25
CA PRO A 276 -15.14 -3.19 5.86
C PRO A 276 -14.68 -2.01 5.01
N VAL A 277 -14.27 -2.30 3.77
CA VAL A 277 -13.85 -1.28 2.80
C VAL A 277 -14.96 -1.04 1.80
N ASN A 278 -15.39 0.21 1.64
CA ASN A 278 -16.43 0.63 0.71
C ASN A 278 -15.94 1.82 -0.14
N LYS A 279 -16.78 2.32 -1.04
CA LYS A 279 -16.40 3.44 -1.93
C LYS A 279 -16.07 4.74 -1.18
N GLU A 280 -16.64 4.95 0.00
CA GLU A 280 -16.46 6.17 0.80
C GLU A 280 -15.13 6.18 1.57
N ASN A 281 -14.54 5.01 1.86
CA ASN A 281 -13.26 4.88 2.58
C ASN A 281 -12.12 4.28 1.73
N LEU A 282 -12.39 3.90 0.47
CA LEU A 282 -11.38 3.48 -0.50
C LEU A 282 -10.79 4.69 -1.25
N GLY A 283 -9.51 4.97 -1.01
CA GLY A 283 -8.70 5.84 -1.83
C GLY A 283 -8.10 5.12 -3.04
N VAL A 284 -7.95 5.82 -4.16
CA VAL A 284 -7.37 5.29 -5.40
C VAL A 284 -6.23 6.17 -5.85
N ILE A 285 -5.03 5.60 -5.95
CA ILE A 285 -3.87 6.25 -6.55
C ILE A 285 -3.76 5.77 -7.99
N PHE A 286 -4.11 6.64 -8.94
CA PHE A 286 -3.96 6.40 -10.36
C PHE A 286 -2.51 6.66 -10.78
N MET A 287 -1.77 5.59 -11.10
CA MET A 287 -0.33 5.63 -11.37
C MET A 287 0.00 5.12 -12.78
N PRO A 288 -0.15 5.97 -13.81
CA PRO A 288 0.47 5.78 -15.11
C PRO A 288 1.95 6.22 -15.09
N HIS A 289 2.71 5.80 -16.11
CA HIS A 289 4.14 6.16 -16.24
C HIS A 289 4.41 7.68 -16.18
N GLY A 290 3.58 8.48 -16.85
CA GLY A 290 3.77 9.92 -17.01
C GLY A 290 4.71 10.30 -18.14
N SER A 291 4.47 11.49 -18.68
CA SER A 291 5.27 12.12 -19.74
C SER A 291 5.09 13.65 -19.67
N ASP A 292 5.04 14.34 -20.81
CA ASP A 292 4.74 15.77 -20.89
C ASP A 292 3.32 16.12 -20.41
N TYR A 293 3.06 17.42 -20.34
CA TYR A 293 1.79 17.96 -19.86
C TYR A 293 0.57 17.44 -20.64
N ASN A 294 0.64 17.37 -21.97
CA ASN A 294 -0.51 16.98 -22.80
C ASN A 294 -0.82 15.49 -22.65
N TRP A 295 0.24 14.67 -22.56
CA TRP A 295 0.11 13.24 -22.27
C TRP A 295 -0.55 13.00 -20.92
N ASN A 296 -0.05 13.67 -19.87
CA ASN A 296 -0.60 13.55 -18.52
C ASN A 296 -2.05 14.05 -18.46
N ARG A 297 -2.35 15.16 -19.16
CA ARG A 297 -3.70 15.72 -19.24
C ARG A 297 -4.68 14.75 -19.91
N THR A 298 -4.27 14.10 -20.99
CA THR A 298 -5.11 13.08 -21.67
C THR A 298 -5.49 11.95 -20.72
N MET A 299 -4.54 11.45 -19.92
CA MET A 299 -4.80 10.40 -18.93
C MET A 299 -5.68 10.87 -17.77
N MET A 300 -5.55 12.14 -17.34
CA MET A 300 -6.41 12.71 -16.30
C MET A 300 -7.84 12.90 -16.80
N ASP A 301 -7.99 13.48 -17.99
CA ASP A 301 -9.30 13.74 -18.61
C ASP A 301 -10.06 12.45 -18.89
N ALA A 302 -9.34 11.37 -19.22
CA ALA A 302 -9.92 10.05 -19.46
C ALA A 302 -10.75 9.51 -18.29
N ILE A 303 -10.35 9.78 -17.04
CA ILE A 303 -11.00 9.23 -15.85
C ILE A 303 -11.65 10.32 -14.99
N ASP A 304 -11.82 11.53 -15.52
CA ASP A 304 -12.29 12.67 -14.72
C ASP A 304 -13.70 12.41 -14.16
N GLU A 305 -14.55 11.71 -14.90
CA GLU A 305 -15.89 11.31 -14.46
C GLU A 305 -15.88 10.35 -13.25
N LEU A 306 -14.84 9.52 -13.10
CA LEU A 306 -14.73 8.61 -11.96
C LEU A 306 -14.48 9.34 -10.64
N ARG A 307 -14.07 10.60 -10.67
CA ARG A 307 -13.85 11.39 -9.45
C ARG A 307 -15.13 11.79 -8.74
N ASP A 308 -16.27 11.71 -9.43
CA ASP A 308 -17.58 11.95 -8.81
C ASP A 308 -17.95 10.82 -7.84
N ASP A 309 -17.49 9.59 -8.12
CA ASP A 309 -17.85 8.39 -7.35
C ASP A 309 -16.69 7.83 -6.51
N TYR A 310 -15.43 8.15 -6.83
CA TYR A 310 -14.25 7.59 -6.18
C TYR A 310 -13.25 8.65 -5.72
N MET A 311 -12.62 8.36 -4.58
CA MET A 311 -11.54 9.16 -4.03
C MET A 311 -10.23 8.95 -4.80
N ILE A 312 -10.07 9.65 -5.93
CA ILE A 312 -8.88 9.48 -6.80
C ILE A 312 -7.82 10.57 -6.54
N GLU A 313 -6.56 10.16 -6.46
CA GLU A 313 -5.36 11.00 -6.54
C GLU A 313 -4.40 10.43 -7.60
N HIS A 314 -3.45 11.26 -8.06
CA HIS A 314 -2.55 10.88 -9.16
C HIS A 314 -1.10 10.82 -8.69
N ALA A 315 -0.37 9.82 -9.20
CA ALA A 315 1.07 9.65 -8.94
C ALA A 315 1.81 9.27 -10.24
N PHE A 316 1.72 10.11 -11.28
CA PHE A 316 2.38 9.90 -12.59
C PHE A 316 3.88 9.61 -12.42
N SER A 317 4.26 8.34 -12.47
CA SER A 317 5.60 7.87 -12.11
C SER A 317 5.80 6.39 -12.44
N MET A 318 7.01 5.91 -12.21
CA MET A 318 7.40 4.50 -12.25
C MET A 318 7.46 3.88 -10.84
N GLY A 319 6.49 4.22 -9.98
CA GLY A 319 6.51 3.82 -8.57
C GLY A 319 7.35 4.73 -7.69
N ASP A 320 7.28 6.05 -7.91
CA ASP A 320 8.01 7.03 -7.10
C ASP A 320 7.38 7.14 -5.70
N ALA A 321 8.15 6.80 -4.66
CA ALA A 321 7.66 6.74 -3.29
C ALA A 321 7.17 8.10 -2.76
N ASP A 322 7.84 9.21 -3.11
CA ASP A 322 7.46 10.55 -2.63
C ASP A 322 6.13 11.01 -3.26
N LEU A 323 5.87 10.65 -4.52
CA LEU A 323 4.58 10.93 -5.18
C LEU A 323 3.45 10.07 -4.64
N ILE A 324 3.71 8.78 -4.41
CA ILE A 324 2.74 7.88 -3.77
C ILE A 324 2.42 8.38 -2.36
N GLU A 325 3.42 8.73 -1.54
CA GLU A 325 3.21 9.25 -0.19
C GLU A 325 2.34 10.52 -0.21
N LYS A 326 2.64 11.48 -1.09
CA LYS A 326 1.83 12.71 -1.23
C LYS A 326 0.38 12.41 -1.60
N ALA A 327 0.14 11.43 -2.47
CA ALA A 327 -1.21 11.01 -2.82
C ALA A 327 -1.89 10.34 -1.62
N THR A 328 -1.22 9.41 -0.94
CA THR A 328 -1.69 8.77 0.30
C THR A 328 -2.15 9.77 1.34
N ARG A 329 -1.32 10.77 1.68
CA ARG A 329 -1.67 11.79 2.69
C ARG A 329 -2.93 12.58 2.34
N LYS A 330 -3.14 12.87 1.06
CA LYS A 330 -4.36 13.57 0.61
C LYS A 330 -5.59 12.67 0.74
N LEU A 331 -5.46 11.38 0.40
CA LEU A 331 -6.52 10.39 0.54
C LEU A 331 -6.90 10.19 2.01
N GLU A 332 -5.93 9.97 2.89
CA GLU A 332 -6.13 9.84 4.35
C GLU A 332 -6.83 11.09 4.92
N LYS A 333 -6.42 12.29 4.49
CA LYS A 333 -7.07 13.53 4.91
C LYS A 333 -8.55 13.63 4.49
N ARG A 334 -8.97 12.89 3.47
CA ARG A 334 -10.37 12.78 3.03
C ARG A 334 -11.11 11.60 3.68
N GLY A 335 -10.47 10.85 4.57
CA GLY A 335 -11.08 9.73 5.28
C GLY A 335 -10.77 8.35 4.68
N ALA A 336 -9.83 8.24 3.74
CA ALA A 336 -9.44 6.93 3.23
C ALA A 336 -8.74 6.10 4.32
N THR A 337 -9.23 4.89 4.56
CA THR A 337 -8.63 3.89 5.46
C THR A 337 -8.08 2.68 4.69
N ALA A 338 -8.43 2.57 3.41
CA ALA A 338 -7.84 1.64 2.46
C ALA A 338 -7.46 2.39 1.18
N ILE A 339 -6.35 2.03 0.54
CA ILE A 339 -5.82 2.70 -0.64
C ILE A 339 -5.33 1.67 -1.66
N THR A 340 -5.83 1.76 -2.90
CA THR A 340 -5.28 0.99 -4.01
C THR A 340 -4.40 1.84 -4.91
N VAL A 341 -3.20 1.36 -5.23
CA VAL A 341 -2.39 1.89 -6.34
C VAL A 341 -2.71 1.15 -7.64
N LEU A 342 -3.32 1.86 -8.59
CA LEU A 342 -3.61 1.37 -9.95
C LEU A 342 -2.42 1.61 -10.87
N ARG A 343 -1.74 0.52 -11.24
CA ARG A 343 -0.54 0.49 -12.08
C ARG A 343 -0.93 0.48 -13.56
N ILE A 344 -0.99 1.65 -14.18
CA ILE A 344 -1.44 1.81 -15.58
C ILE A 344 -0.27 1.58 -16.55
N PHE A 345 0.12 0.32 -16.66
CA PHE A 345 1.17 -0.16 -17.54
C PHE A 345 0.66 -1.29 -18.41
N SER A 346 1.40 -1.62 -19.46
CA SER A 346 1.00 -2.69 -20.36
C SER A 346 1.21 -4.09 -19.79
N LEU A 347 2.23 -4.31 -18.96
CA LEU A 347 2.45 -5.59 -18.29
C LEU A 347 2.10 -5.47 -16.81
N GLU A 348 1.42 -6.47 -16.27
CA GLU A 348 1.08 -6.65 -14.86
C GLU A 348 2.33 -6.61 -13.98
N SER A 349 3.46 -7.12 -14.47
CA SER A 349 4.70 -7.15 -13.69
C SER A 349 5.41 -5.78 -13.62
N SER A 350 4.98 -4.79 -14.39
CA SER A 350 5.66 -3.48 -14.46
C SER A 350 5.59 -2.77 -13.12
N PHE A 351 6.76 -2.49 -12.53
CA PHE A 351 6.93 -1.81 -11.24
C PHE A 351 6.18 -2.45 -10.06
N LYS A 352 5.71 -3.70 -10.20
CA LYS A 352 4.95 -4.40 -9.15
C LYS A 352 5.77 -4.54 -7.87
N SER A 353 6.91 -5.21 -7.98
CA SER A 353 7.78 -5.51 -6.84
C SER A 353 8.26 -4.27 -6.11
N SER A 354 8.57 -3.18 -6.83
CA SER A 354 8.97 -1.92 -6.20
C SER A 354 7.81 -1.23 -5.51
N THR A 355 6.64 -1.19 -6.15
CA THR A 355 5.43 -0.60 -5.57
C THR A 355 4.99 -1.37 -4.32
N GLU A 356 4.93 -2.70 -4.38
CA GLU A 356 4.59 -3.55 -3.23
C GLU A 356 5.53 -3.28 -2.04
N PHE A 357 6.83 -3.14 -2.29
CA PHE A 357 7.78 -2.84 -1.22
C PHE A 357 7.55 -1.44 -0.64
N THR A 358 7.39 -0.43 -1.49
CA THR A 358 7.08 0.94 -1.08
C THR A 358 5.78 1.03 -0.27
N LEU A 359 4.78 0.18 -0.56
CA LEU A 359 3.52 0.12 0.18
C LEU A 359 3.58 -0.78 1.43
N GLY A 360 4.73 -1.42 1.71
CA GLY A 360 4.86 -2.35 2.83
C GLY A 360 4.15 -3.70 2.64
N LEU A 361 3.76 -4.05 1.40
CA LEU A 361 3.11 -5.31 1.03
C LEU A 361 4.09 -6.48 0.88
N ARG A 362 5.40 -6.22 1.04
CA ARG A 362 6.46 -7.22 1.05
C ARG A 362 7.62 -6.78 1.92
N GLU A 363 8.29 -7.75 2.54
CA GLU A 363 9.42 -7.51 3.43
C GLU A 363 10.69 -7.04 2.69
N SER A 364 10.88 -7.46 1.44
CA SER A 364 12.07 -7.11 0.64
C SER A 364 11.74 -6.87 -0.83
N MET A 365 12.56 -6.04 -1.51
CA MET A 365 12.40 -5.72 -2.94
C MET A 365 12.50 -6.93 -3.87
N GLY A 366 13.28 -7.96 -3.49
CA GLY A 366 13.56 -9.15 -4.31
C GLY A 366 14.40 -8.86 -5.57
N HIS A 367 14.77 -9.91 -6.31
CA HIS A 367 15.61 -9.83 -7.52
C HIS A 367 14.96 -9.16 -8.74
N GLY A 368 13.70 -8.72 -8.65
CA GLY A 368 12.92 -8.13 -9.74
C GLY A 368 12.59 -6.65 -9.58
N GLY A 369 13.07 -5.99 -8.53
CA GLY A 369 12.92 -4.54 -8.37
C GLY A 369 13.74 -3.80 -9.41
N MET A 370 13.10 -3.02 -10.28
CA MET A 370 13.78 -2.06 -11.16
C MET A 370 14.40 -0.97 -10.27
N MET A 371 15.63 -1.19 -9.81
CA MET A 371 16.41 -0.15 -9.13
C MET A 371 16.88 0.84 -10.20
N MET A 372 16.42 2.10 -10.12
CA MET A 372 17.02 3.19 -10.90
C MET A 372 18.52 3.22 -10.56
N HIS A 373 19.39 3.10 -11.57
CA HIS A 373 20.84 3.03 -11.38
C HIS A 373 21.33 4.16 -10.46
N GLY A 374 21.88 3.81 -9.29
CA GLY A 374 22.49 4.76 -8.35
C GLY A 374 21.55 5.31 -7.27
N MET A 375 20.27 4.92 -7.25
CA MET A 375 19.37 5.19 -6.12
C MET A 375 19.39 3.99 -5.16
N GLY A 376 19.49 4.27 -3.85
CA GLY A 376 19.43 3.26 -2.78
C GLY A 376 18.06 2.59 -2.70
N MET A 377 17.79 1.84 -1.62
CA MET A 377 16.46 1.27 -1.41
C MET A 377 15.39 2.39 -1.41
N PRO A 378 14.25 2.19 -2.11
CA PRO A 378 13.18 3.17 -2.07
C PRO A 378 12.60 3.27 -0.65
N LYS A 379 12.10 4.44 -0.28
CA LYS A 379 11.39 4.61 0.99
C LYS A 379 10.07 3.85 0.96
N ARG A 380 9.60 3.43 2.14
CA ARG A 380 8.23 2.97 2.33
C ARG A 380 7.32 4.15 2.67
N VAL A 381 6.06 4.03 2.30
CA VAL A 381 5.00 4.97 2.65
C VAL A 381 4.49 4.59 4.03
N VAL A 382 4.84 5.36 5.05
CA VAL A 382 4.40 5.16 6.43
C VAL A 382 2.91 5.54 6.54
N SER A 383 2.00 4.60 6.70
CA SER A 383 0.56 4.88 6.65
C SER A 383 -0.25 3.94 7.54
N SER A 384 -1.37 4.46 8.07
CA SER A 384 -2.39 3.67 8.76
C SER A 384 -3.40 3.04 7.79
N SER A 385 -3.29 3.28 6.49
CA SER A 385 -4.20 2.70 5.50
C SER A 385 -3.81 1.26 5.16
N GLU A 386 -4.82 0.44 4.86
CA GLU A 386 -4.60 -0.82 4.16
C GLU A 386 -4.26 -0.56 2.69
N PHE A 387 -3.29 -1.29 2.16
CA PHE A 387 -2.83 -1.08 0.79
C PHE A 387 -3.14 -2.28 -0.09
N TYR A 388 -3.45 -1.99 -1.36
CA TYR A 388 -3.50 -2.97 -2.43
C TYR A 388 -2.88 -2.38 -3.69
N THR A 389 -2.47 -3.24 -4.63
CA THR A 389 -2.05 -2.77 -5.95
C THR A 389 -2.41 -3.76 -7.04
N THR A 390 -3.05 -3.25 -8.08
CA THR A 390 -3.42 -4.01 -9.27
C THR A 390 -3.14 -3.18 -10.53
N GLY A 391 -3.21 -3.81 -11.69
CA GLY A 391 -2.97 -3.18 -12.99
C GLY A 391 -2.21 -4.08 -13.95
N GLY A 392 -1.85 -3.50 -15.09
CA GLY A 392 -1.42 -4.27 -16.26
C GLY A 392 -2.56 -4.46 -17.25
N LEU A 393 -2.43 -3.88 -18.44
CA LEU A 393 -3.40 -4.07 -19.52
C LEU A 393 -3.35 -5.48 -20.09
N GLU A 394 -2.15 -6.07 -20.15
CA GLU A 394 -1.87 -7.40 -20.72
C GLU A 394 -2.61 -7.61 -22.05
N ASP A 395 -3.51 -8.58 -22.12
CA ASP A 395 -4.39 -8.89 -23.25
C ASP A 395 -5.87 -8.63 -22.94
N SER A 396 -6.14 -7.60 -22.13
CA SER A 396 -7.50 -7.16 -21.75
C SER A 396 -8.45 -7.11 -22.96
N PRO A 397 -9.61 -7.80 -22.90
CA PRO A 397 -10.64 -7.72 -23.94
C PRO A 397 -11.10 -6.28 -24.22
N LEU A 398 -11.28 -5.46 -23.18
CA LEU A 398 -11.67 -4.06 -23.32
C LEU A 398 -10.64 -3.24 -24.11
N PHE A 399 -9.35 -3.55 -23.92
CA PHE A 399 -8.28 -2.93 -24.70
C PHE A 399 -8.33 -3.37 -26.16
N ALA A 400 -8.50 -4.68 -26.42
CA ALA A 400 -8.64 -5.21 -27.77
C ALA A 400 -9.85 -4.60 -28.51
N GLU A 401 -11.00 -4.51 -27.85
CA GLU A 401 -12.22 -3.90 -28.41
C GLU A 401 -12.02 -2.41 -28.73
N ALA A 402 -11.38 -1.65 -27.84
CA ALA A 402 -11.07 -0.25 -28.11
C ALA A 402 -10.15 -0.08 -29.33
N LEU A 403 -9.11 -0.91 -29.46
CA LEU A 403 -8.22 -0.88 -30.63
C LEU A 403 -8.95 -1.26 -31.93
N LEU A 404 -9.90 -2.21 -31.86
CA LEU A 404 -10.76 -2.55 -32.99
C LEU A 404 -11.66 -1.39 -33.39
N ASP A 405 -12.30 -0.71 -32.44
CA ASP A 405 -13.16 0.43 -32.74
C ASP A 405 -12.37 1.57 -33.42
N ARG A 406 -11.09 1.78 -33.05
CA ARG A 406 -10.18 2.68 -33.80
C ARG A 406 -9.93 2.20 -35.23
N ALA A 407 -9.69 0.91 -35.42
CA ALA A 407 -9.47 0.35 -36.76
C ALA A 407 -10.73 0.48 -37.64
N ILE A 408 -11.91 0.18 -37.09
CA ILE A 408 -13.21 0.34 -37.76
C ILE A 408 -13.45 1.81 -38.15
N GLY A 409 -13.17 2.75 -37.25
CA GLY A 409 -13.34 4.19 -37.53
C GLY A 409 -12.45 4.72 -38.67
N LEU A 410 -11.37 4.01 -39.00
CA LEU A 410 -10.49 4.31 -40.14
C LEU A 410 -10.84 3.50 -41.40
N SER A 411 -11.67 2.46 -41.28
CA SER A 411 -11.94 1.51 -42.35
C SER A 411 -12.95 2.06 -43.36
N ASP A 412 -12.66 1.87 -44.66
CA ASP A 412 -13.64 2.14 -45.73
C ASP A 412 -14.08 0.83 -46.42
N ASN A 413 -13.15 -0.12 -46.57
CA ASN A 413 -13.41 -1.41 -47.21
C ASN A 413 -12.64 -2.52 -46.47
N PRO A 414 -13.21 -3.09 -45.39
CA PRO A 414 -12.54 -4.06 -44.53
C PRO A 414 -11.90 -5.21 -45.32
N GLU A 415 -12.59 -5.76 -46.32
CA GLU A 415 -12.13 -6.93 -47.10
C GLU A 415 -10.82 -6.68 -47.88
N LYS A 416 -10.41 -5.42 -48.04
CA LYS A 416 -9.14 -5.02 -48.66
C LYS A 416 -8.11 -4.46 -47.68
N GLU A 417 -8.49 -4.31 -46.42
CA GLU A 417 -7.71 -3.62 -45.41
C GLU A 417 -7.06 -4.62 -44.44
N THR A 418 -5.77 -4.44 -44.17
CA THR A 418 -5.04 -5.21 -43.16
C THR A 418 -4.78 -4.34 -41.96
N VAL A 419 -5.22 -4.79 -40.78
CA VAL A 419 -4.97 -4.11 -39.51
C VAL A 419 -3.60 -4.55 -38.98
N ILE A 420 -2.75 -3.61 -38.60
CA ILE A 420 -1.41 -3.87 -38.07
C ILE A 420 -1.30 -3.19 -36.70
N LEU A 421 -1.29 -3.99 -35.62
CA LEU A 421 -1.03 -3.49 -34.27
C LEU A 421 0.46 -3.28 -34.05
N VAL A 422 0.82 -2.13 -33.47
CA VAL A 422 2.22 -1.84 -33.14
C VAL A 422 2.39 -1.45 -31.66
N GLY A 423 3.14 -2.27 -30.93
CA GLY A 423 3.46 -2.07 -29.52
C GLY A 423 4.80 -1.37 -29.29
N HIS A 424 5.08 -1.01 -28.04
CA HIS A 424 6.37 -0.43 -27.63
C HIS A 424 7.50 -1.48 -27.66
N GLY A 425 7.27 -2.65 -27.07
CA GLY A 425 8.28 -3.70 -26.88
C GLY A 425 9.25 -3.42 -25.73
N THR A 426 10.14 -4.37 -25.46
CA THR A 426 11.10 -4.27 -24.34
C THR A 426 12.52 -4.62 -24.78
N ARG A 427 13.52 -4.35 -23.93
CA ARG A 427 14.94 -4.58 -24.25
C ARG A 427 15.26 -6.07 -24.42
N THR A 428 14.71 -6.92 -23.58
CA THR A 428 15.07 -8.34 -23.52
C THR A 428 14.27 -9.16 -24.51
N GLU A 429 14.82 -10.27 -24.98
CA GLU A 429 14.10 -11.15 -25.90
C GLU A 429 12.91 -11.82 -25.20
N GLU A 430 13.09 -12.22 -23.94
CA GLU A 430 12.05 -12.84 -23.12
C GLU A 430 10.89 -11.87 -22.89
N GLY A 431 11.21 -10.63 -22.54
CA GLY A 431 10.21 -9.58 -22.34
C GLY A 431 9.47 -9.23 -23.62
N ASN A 432 10.18 -9.17 -24.76
CA ASN A 432 9.57 -8.89 -26.04
C ASN A 432 8.69 -10.05 -26.53
N ALA A 433 9.10 -11.30 -26.30
CA ALA A 433 8.31 -12.48 -26.62
C ALA A 433 6.99 -12.51 -25.84
N ARG A 434 7.01 -12.17 -24.54
CA ARG A 434 5.79 -12.02 -23.74
C ARG A 434 4.87 -10.95 -24.33
N TRP A 435 5.43 -9.80 -24.70
CA TRP A 435 4.64 -8.73 -25.30
C TRP A 435 4.02 -9.13 -26.65
N LEU A 436 4.77 -9.82 -27.50
CA LEU A 436 4.25 -10.33 -28.77
C LEU A 436 3.11 -11.34 -28.56
N LYS A 437 3.18 -12.17 -27.52
CA LYS A 437 2.07 -13.08 -27.15
C LYS A 437 0.81 -12.31 -26.75
N ASN A 438 0.95 -11.20 -26.03
CA ASN A 438 -0.19 -10.35 -25.70
C ASN A 438 -0.79 -9.72 -26.96
N LEU A 439 0.05 -9.19 -27.86
CA LEU A 439 -0.43 -8.66 -29.13
C LEU A 439 -1.12 -9.72 -29.98
N GLU A 440 -0.61 -10.96 -29.99
CA GLU A 440 -1.26 -12.09 -30.65
C GLU A 440 -2.67 -12.33 -30.08
N SER A 441 -2.79 -12.44 -28.75
CA SER A 441 -4.09 -12.60 -28.05
C SER A 441 -5.05 -11.46 -28.36
N ILE A 442 -4.57 -10.21 -28.29
CA ILE A 442 -5.34 -9.00 -28.63
C ILE A 442 -5.81 -9.06 -30.08
N THR A 443 -4.93 -9.35 -31.05
CA THR A 443 -5.32 -9.42 -32.46
C THR A 443 -6.31 -10.54 -32.75
N ALA A 444 -6.18 -11.70 -32.10
CA ALA A 444 -7.14 -12.80 -32.23
C ALA A 444 -8.52 -12.41 -31.69
N HIS A 445 -8.55 -11.70 -30.55
CA HIS A 445 -9.79 -11.14 -30.01
C HIS A 445 -10.41 -10.12 -30.97
N MET A 446 -9.61 -9.17 -31.48
CA MET A 446 -10.06 -8.18 -32.47
C MET A 446 -10.63 -8.84 -33.72
N GLU A 447 -9.95 -9.85 -34.29
CA GLU A 447 -10.42 -10.54 -35.49
C GLU A 447 -11.76 -11.23 -35.26
N LYS A 448 -11.92 -11.89 -34.10
CA LYS A 448 -13.18 -12.54 -33.72
C LYS A 448 -14.30 -11.50 -33.60
N THR A 449 -14.09 -10.44 -32.83
CA THR A 449 -15.10 -9.39 -32.58
C THR A 449 -15.42 -8.62 -33.86
N ALA A 450 -14.45 -8.39 -34.75
CA ALA A 450 -14.67 -7.76 -36.05
C ALA A 450 -15.64 -8.57 -36.92
N LYS A 451 -15.44 -9.89 -37.01
CA LYS A 451 -16.34 -10.80 -37.74
C LYS A 451 -17.75 -10.79 -37.15
N GLU A 452 -17.87 -10.80 -35.82
CA GLU A 452 -19.17 -10.71 -35.14
C GLU A 452 -19.89 -9.38 -35.43
N LYS A 453 -19.14 -8.27 -35.53
CA LYS A 453 -19.65 -6.94 -35.94
C LYS A 453 -19.86 -6.78 -37.46
N GLY A 454 -19.53 -7.79 -38.27
CA GLY A 454 -19.67 -7.75 -39.74
C GLY A 454 -18.52 -7.07 -40.51
N TYR A 455 -17.39 -6.80 -39.84
CA TYR A 455 -16.18 -6.24 -40.44
C TYR A 455 -15.19 -7.35 -40.78
N ASN A 456 -15.23 -7.82 -42.02
CA ASN A 456 -14.32 -8.87 -42.51
C ASN A 456 -12.99 -8.25 -42.99
N PHE A 457 -12.14 -7.82 -42.07
CA PHE A 457 -10.80 -7.33 -42.43
C PHE A 457 -10.01 -8.41 -43.18
N ARG A 458 -9.20 -8.00 -44.15
CA ARG A 458 -8.40 -8.92 -44.98
C ARG A 458 -7.43 -9.74 -44.14
N ASP A 459 -6.79 -9.11 -43.15
CA ASP A 459 -5.79 -9.74 -42.29
C ASP A 459 -5.54 -8.90 -41.02
N PHE A 460 -5.04 -9.54 -39.97
CA PHE A 460 -4.56 -8.90 -38.74
C PHE A 460 -3.09 -9.28 -38.52
N LYS A 461 -2.23 -8.28 -38.34
CA LYS A 461 -0.80 -8.45 -38.05
C LYS A 461 -0.41 -7.66 -36.80
N PHE A 462 0.73 -8.00 -36.21
CA PHE A 462 1.26 -7.30 -35.05
C PHE A 462 2.79 -7.33 -35.00
N GLU A 463 3.39 -6.32 -34.39
CA GLU A 463 4.84 -6.21 -34.14
C GLU A 463 5.13 -5.20 -33.01
N ASN A 464 6.32 -5.26 -32.42
CA ASN A 464 6.82 -4.24 -31.50
C ASN A 464 7.87 -3.36 -32.15
N TRP A 465 7.88 -2.08 -31.80
CA TRP A 465 8.93 -1.16 -32.28
C TRP A 465 10.30 -1.38 -31.61
N ARG A 466 10.32 -1.77 -30.33
CA ARG A 466 11.50 -1.77 -29.46
C ARG A 466 12.24 -0.42 -29.51
N GLU A 467 11.47 0.64 -29.35
CA GLU A 467 11.84 2.01 -29.76
C GLU A 467 13.07 2.62 -29.08
N ASP A 468 13.30 2.22 -27.83
CA ASP A 468 14.40 2.75 -27.01
C ASP A 468 15.78 2.17 -27.35
N TRP A 469 15.84 1.14 -28.20
CA TRP A 469 17.08 0.39 -28.46
C TRP A 469 17.47 0.49 -29.94
N PRO A 470 18.26 1.51 -30.35
CA PRO A 470 18.57 1.79 -31.75
C PRO A 470 19.03 0.58 -32.56
N ASP A 471 19.94 -0.22 -32.01
CA ASP A 471 20.52 -1.38 -32.71
C ASP A 471 19.50 -2.48 -33.02
N ILE A 472 18.41 -2.53 -32.25
CA ILE A 472 17.35 -3.53 -32.38
C ILE A 472 16.16 -2.96 -33.14
N ARG A 473 15.80 -1.71 -32.85
CA ARG A 473 14.65 -0.99 -33.40
C ARG A 473 14.61 -1.03 -34.92
N ASP A 474 15.74 -0.82 -35.60
CA ASP A 474 15.76 -0.71 -37.06
C ASP A 474 15.29 -1.99 -37.77
N LYS A 475 15.58 -3.16 -37.18
CA LYS A 475 15.05 -4.45 -37.66
C LYS A 475 13.53 -4.49 -37.56
N HIS A 476 12.97 -4.06 -36.43
CA HIS A 476 11.53 -4.08 -36.21
C HIS A 476 10.80 -3.02 -37.05
N ILE A 477 11.41 -1.86 -37.28
CA ILE A 477 10.91 -0.89 -38.26
C ILE A 477 10.83 -1.52 -39.64
N ALA A 478 11.87 -2.23 -40.08
CA ALA A 478 11.87 -2.92 -41.37
C ALA A 478 10.76 -3.99 -41.45
N ASN A 479 10.48 -4.71 -40.36
CA ASN A 479 9.38 -5.68 -40.29
C ASN A 479 8.03 -4.99 -40.51
N VAL A 480 7.73 -3.91 -39.78
CA VAL A 480 6.45 -3.19 -39.93
C VAL A 480 6.33 -2.59 -41.33
N ARG A 481 7.40 -1.99 -41.88
CA ARG A 481 7.42 -1.48 -43.26
C ARG A 481 7.10 -2.57 -44.28
N LYS A 482 7.64 -3.77 -44.09
CA LYS A 482 7.33 -4.93 -44.94
C LYS A 482 5.84 -5.31 -44.82
N MET A 483 5.27 -5.36 -43.61
CA MET A 483 3.86 -5.65 -43.40
C MET A 483 2.95 -4.63 -44.10
N VAL A 484 3.25 -3.34 -44.01
CA VAL A 484 2.53 -2.25 -44.70
C VAL A 484 2.62 -2.40 -46.21
N THR A 485 3.83 -2.61 -46.74
CA THR A 485 4.06 -2.78 -48.19
C THR A 485 3.33 -4.02 -48.73
N GLU A 486 3.30 -5.11 -47.97
CA GLU A 486 2.53 -6.31 -48.34
C GLU A 486 1.03 -6.04 -48.34
N ALA A 487 0.53 -5.26 -47.38
CA ALA A 487 -0.87 -4.91 -47.31
C ALA A 487 -1.33 -4.03 -48.50
N GLN A 488 -0.43 -3.26 -49.12
CA GLN A 488 -0.77 -2.44 -50.29
C GLN A 488 -0.92 -3.25 -51.58
N LYS A 489 -0.48 -4.52 -51.60
CA LYS A 489 -0.63 -5.38 -52.78
C LYS A 489 -2.10 -5.61 -53.12
N ASP A 490 -2.35 -5.87 -54.41
CA ASP A 490 -3.67 -6.17 -54.97
C ASP A 490 -4.74 -5.09 -54.69
N GLY A 491 -4.28 -3.84 -54.55
CA GLY A 491 -5.13 -2.68 -54.25
C GLY A 491 -5.66 -2.65 -52.82
N GLY A 492 -4.95 -3.29 -51.88
CA GLY A 492 -5.26 -3.24 -50.46
C GLY A 492 -4.70 -2.01 -49.74
N THR A 493 -5.00 -1.89 -48.45
CA THR A 493 -4.55 -0.77 -47.62
C THR A 493 -4.16 -1.25 -46.22
N ALA A 494 -3.15 -0.63 -45.62
CA ALA A 494 -2.76 -0.89 -44.23
C ALA A 494 -3.46 0.09 -43.29
N ILE A 495 -4.02 -0.41 -42.18
CA ILE A 495 -4.47 0.39 -41.04
C ILE A 495 -3.50 0.10 -39.89
N VAL A 496 -2.69 1.07 -39.49
CA VAL A 496 -1.70 0.91 -38.42
C VAL A 496 -2.25 1.49 -37.13
N VAL A 497 -2.45 0.65 -36.13
CA VAL A 497 -3.07 1.04 -34.84
C VAL A 497 -2.05 0.89 -33.71
N PRO A 498 -1.79 1.94 -32.91
CA PRO A 498 -0.85 1.85 -31.81
C PRO A 498 -1.48 1.12 -30.62
N ALA A 499 -0.89 0.00 -30.20
CA ALA A 499 -1.27 -0.69 -28.97
C ALA A 499 -0.65 0.03 -27.76
N ARG A 500 -1.23 1.18 -27.37
CA ARG A 500 -0.76 2.06 -26.29
C ARG A 500 -1.90 2.59 -25.42
N THR A 501 -1.54 3.03 -24.21
CA THR A 501 -2.46 3.70 -23.28
C THR A 501 -2.92 5.05 -23.79
N THR A 502 -2.08 5.88 -24.41
CA THR A 502 -2.47 7.22 -24.90
C THR A 502 -2.26 7.37 -26.39
N GLN A 503 -2.64 8.54 -26.91
CA GLN A 503 -2.26 8.97 -28.24
C GLN A 503 -0.73 9.03 -28.42
N GLY A 504 -0.23 8.56 -29.56
CA GLY A 504 1.17 8.67 -29.96
C GLY A 504 1.70 7.49 -30.76
N GLY A 505 3.02 7.30 -30.70
CA GLY A 505 3.76 6.30 -31.47
C GLY A 505 4.55 6.91 -32.63
N HIS A 506 5.38 6.09 -33.25
CA HIS A 506 6.32 6.54 -34.26
C HIS A 506 5.92 6.16 -35.69
N ALA A 507 4.71 5.64 -35.90
CA ALA A 507 4.22 5.22 -37.20
C ALA A 507 4.34 6.34 -38.25
N GLN A 508 3.83 7.54 -37.96
CA GLN A 508 3.94 8.69 -38.88
C GLN A 508 5.40 9.06 -39.20
N ARG A 509 6.31 8.91 -38.23
CA ARG A 509 7.73 9.24 -38.39
C ARG A 509 8.48 8.19 -39.22
N TRP A 510 8.20 6.91 -39.01
CA TRP A 510 8.97 5.80 -39.59
C TRP A 510 8.35 5.18 -40.83
N LEU A 511 7.07 5.46 -41.09
CA LEU A 511 6.31 4.97 -42.24
C LEU A 511 5.81 6.11 -43.13
N GLY A 512 6.15 7.38 -42.86
CA GLY A 512 5.55 8.55 -43.50
C GLY A 512 5.76 8.66 -45.02
N ASP A 513 6.64 7.84 -45.60
CA ASP A 513 6.85 7.67 -47.04
C ASP A 513 6.00 6.54 -47.67
N LEU A 514 5.19 5.84 -46.88
CA LEU A 514 4.26 4.78 -47.30
C LEU A 514 2.81 5.24 -47.15
N GLU A 515 1.91 4.68 -47.95
CA GLU A 515 0.46 4.92 -47.82
C GLU A 515 -0.18 3.99 -46.77
N PHE A 516 -0.69 4.55 -45.68
CA PHE A 516 -1.40 3.80 -44.64
C PHE A 516 -2.39 4.72 -43.91
N LYS A 517 -3.36 4.13 -43.24
CA LYS A 517 -4.32 4.83 -42.38
C LYS A 517 -3.87 4.76 -40.92
N HIS A 518 -3.92 5.89 -40.21
CA HIS A 518 -3.52 6.02 -38.81
C HIS A 518 -4.03 7.34 -38.23
N ASN A 519 -4.55 7.31 -37.00
CA ASN A 519 -4.93 8.52 -36.23
C ASN A 519 -4.13 8.68 -34.93
N GLY A 520 -3.26 7.72 -34.61
CA GLY A 520 -2.42 7.74 -33.41
C GLY A 520 -3.14 7.52 -32.09
N GLU A 521 -4.46 7.31 -32.07
CA GLU A 521 -5.24 7.21 -30.84
C GLU A 521 -5.00 5.88 -30.12
N GLY A 522 -4.73 5.95 -28.81
CA GLY A 522 -4.59 4.79 -27.93
C GLY A 522 -5.87 4.50 -27.14
N PHE A 523 -5.69 3.86 -25.98
CA PHE A 523 -6.80 3.38 -25.15
C PHE A 523 -7.52 4.47 -24.36
N ALA A 524 -6.79 5.33 -23.64
CA ALA A 524 -7.29 6.26 -22.64
C ALA A 524 -8.27 7.35 -23.12
N PRO A 525 -8.34 7.79 -24.39
CA PRO A 525 -9.48 8.61 -24.82
C PRO A 525 -10.73 7.77 -25.16
N HIS A 526 -10.72 6.44 -24.97
CA HIS A 526 -11.86 5.56 -25.26
C HIS A 526 -12.68 5.28 -23.99
N PRO A 527 -14.03 5.25 -24.05
CA PRO A 527 -14.86 4.92 -22.88
C PRO A 527 -14.54 3.56 -22.23
N LEU A 528 -14.13 2.56 -23.02
CA LEU A 528 -13.72 1.25 -22.47
C LEU A 528 -12.46 1.32 -21.58
N PHE A 529 -11.68 2.41 -21.64
CA PHE A 529 -10.61 2.63 -20.66
C PHE A 529 -11.17 2.95 -19.29
N VAL A 530 -12.25 3.74 -19.22
CA VAL A 530 -12.94 4.04 -17.97
C VAL A 530 -13.50 2.76 -17.36
N GLU A 531 -14.21 1.96 -18.15
CA GLU A 531 -14.74 0.67 -17.71
C GLU A 531 -13.63 -0.26 -17.20
N TRP A 532 -12.47 -0.27 -17.85
CA TRP A 532 -11.32 -1.04 -17.38
C TRP A 532 -10.77 -0.52 -16.04
N VAL A 533 -10.66 0.80 -15.86
CA VAL A 533 -10.23 1.40 -14.59
C VAL A 533 -11.23 1.12 -13.47
N GLU A 534 -12.54 1.25 -13.74
CA GLU A 534 -13.58 0.88 -12.78
C GLU A 534 -13.52 -0.60 -12.40
N GLY A 535 -13.25 -1.48 -13.37
CA GLY A 535 -13.03 -2.91 -13.11
C GLY A 535 -11.90 -3.17 -12.11
N LEU A 536 -10.79 -2.43 -12.20
CA LEU A 536 -9.68 -2.52 -11.23
C LEU A 536 -10.05 -1.97 -9.85
N ILE A 537 -10.87 -0.92 -9.79
CA ILE A 537 -11.38 -0.39 -8.53
C ILE A 537 -12.33 -1.41 -7.88
N GLN A 538 -13.18 -2.08 -8.67
CA GLN A 538 -14.05 -3.14 -8.16
C GLN A 538 -13.24 -4.36 -7.69
N GLU A 539 -12.22 -4.78 -8.43
CA GLU A 539 -11.27 -5.82 -7.99
C GLU A 539 -10.65 -5.48 -6.63
N SER A 540 -10.37 -4.20 -6.38
CA SER A 540 -9.84 -3.74 -5.10
C SER A 540 -10.85 -3.84 -3.97
N LEU A 541 -12.11 -3.44 -4.21
CA LEU A 541 -13.20 -3.59 -3.25
C LEU A 541 -13.39 -5.08 -2.91
N ASP A 542 -13.39 -5.94 -3.92
CA ASP A 542 -13.51 -7.39 -3.73
C ASP A 542 -12.31 -7.95 -2.94
N HIS A 543 -11.09 -7.47 -3.22
CA HIS A 543 -9.88 -7.87 -2.49
C HIS A 543 -9.97 -7.56 -0.99
N PHE A 544 -10.28 -6.32 -0.62
CA PHE A 544 -10.30 -5.91 0.78
C PHE A 544 -11.44 -6.55 1.59
N ASN A 545 -12.51 -7.00 0.92
CA ASN A 545 -13.65 -7.64 1.59
C ASN A 545 -13.68 -9.17 1.38
N ASN A 546 -12.54 -9.80 1.03
CA ASN A 546 -12.43 -11.25 0.81
C ASN A 546 -13.46 -11.84 -0.18
N GLY A 547 -13.90 -11.04 -1.16
CA GLY A 547 -14.94 -11.40 -2.13
C GLY A 547 -16.38 -11.33 -1.59
N GLU A 548 -16.60 -10.88 -0.35
CA GLU A 548 -17.93 -10.56 0.15
C GLU A 548 -18.43 -9.26 -0.49
N LYS A 549 -19.67 -9.28 -1.00
CA LYS A 549 -20.29 -8.09 -1.57
C LYS A 549 -20.62 -7.12 -0.44
N VAL A 550 -19.92 -6.00 -0.40
CA VAL A 550 -20.29 -4.86 0.43
C VAL A 550 -21.66 -4.37 -0.03
N SER A 551 -22.61 -4.27 0.90
CA SER A 551 -23.93 -3.72 0.59
C SER A 551 -23.76 -2.30 0.07
N GLU A 552 -24.26 -2.03 -1.14
CA GLU A 552 -24.37 -0.66 -1.64
C GLU A 552 -25.19 0.16 -0.63
N GLY A 553 -24.51 1.01 0.13
CA GLY A 553 -25.15 2.00 0.98
C GLY A 553 -26.05 2.87 0.11
N ALA A 554 -27.34 2.88 0.46
CA ALA A 554 -28.45 3.59 -0.18
C ALA A 554 -28.06 4.67 -1.20
N THR A 555 -27.97 4.28 -2.47
CA THR A 555 -28.02 5.21 -3.61
C THR A 555 -29.35 5.95 -3.51
N THR A 556 -29.29 7.23 -3.13
CA THR A 556 -30.47 8.07 -3.06
C THR A 556 -31.03 8.24 -4.47
N LEU A 557 -32.23 7.68 -4.66
CA LEU A 557 -33.10 7.79 -5.83
C LEU A 557 -32.97 9.15 -6.54
N ARG A 558 -32.31 9.18 -7.70
CA ARG A 558 -32.58 10.22 -8.71
C ARG A 558 -33.98 9.98 -9.23
N SER A 559 -34.90 10.87 -8.84
CA SER A 559 -36.26 10.88 -9.34
C SER A 559 -36.27 11.11 -10.85
N THR A 560 -36.92 10.19 -11.56
CA THR A 560 -37.43 10.42 -12.91
C THR A 560 -38.58 11.43 -12.82
N SER A 561 -38.31 12.69 -13.17
CA SER A 561 -39.39 13.62 -13.50
C SER A 561 -39.70 13.53 -14.99
N GLU A 562 -40.57 12.59 -15.34
CA GLU A 562 -41.37 12.68 -16.57
C GLU A 562 -42.33 13.87 -16.42
N SER A 563 -42.08 14.97 -17.13
CA SER A 563 -43.07 16.01 -17.31
C SER A 563 -43.95 15.65 -18.51
N SER A 564 -45.09 15.01 -18.22
CA SER A 564 -46.23 15.01 -19.13
C SER A 564 -46.86 16.41 -19.12
N HIS A 565 -46.89 17.06 -20.28
CA HIS A 565 -47.79 18.19 -20.53
C HIS A 565 -48.83 17.75 -21.56
N HIS A 566 -50.08 17.71 -21.09
CA HIS A 566 -51.28 17.59 -21.91
C HIS A 566 -51.76 18.97 -22.39
N ASP A 567 -52.26 18.96 -23.63
CA ASP A 567 -53.38 19.72 -24.21
C ASP A 567 -53.26 21.24 -24.43
N HIS A 568 -53.03 21.64 -25.69
CA HIS A 568 -54.09 22.13 -26.59
C HIS A 568 -53.63 22.27 -28.05
#